data_AF-A0A0L8I507-F1
#
_entry.id   AF-A0A0L8I507-F1
#
_cell.length_a   1.000
_cell.length_b   1.000
_cell.length_c   1.000
_cell.angle_alpha   90.00
_cell.angle_beta   90.00
_cell.angle_gamma   90.00
#
_symmetry.space_group_name_H-M   'P 1'
#
loop_
_entity.id
_entity.type
_entity.pdbx_description
1 polymer ?
#
loop_
_entity_poly.entity_id
_entity_poly.type
_entity_poly.pdbx_seq_one_letter_code
_entity_poly.pdbx_strand_id
1 'polypeptide(L)'
;MQIKKLGLTKAFKHWREIYGDVYGMYFGVIPNFIVSDPEFIQEVLVKRFSNFTNRSVSVKDEISNVALTTAKDDHWKYLRTVLTPSFTSHQMRAMNAMIQTCADNLVENIDKLAENGEETEVKKYVKLLKDSLLIIYILSLTCSSHWSAAMVGHLVAGL
;
A
#
# COMPACT_ATOMS: atom_id res chain seq x y z
N MET A 1 6.04 27.28 -2.02
CA MET A 1 7.11 26.27 -1.87
C MET A 1 7.05 25.32 -3.07
N GLN A 2 8.13 25.15 -3.83
CA GLN A 2 8.15 24.50 -5.17
C GLN A 2 7.41 23.16 -5.27
N ILE A 3 7.37 22.37 -4.18
CA ILE A 3 6.58 21.13 -4.05
C ILE A 3 5.09 21.33 -4.36
N LYS A 4 4.47 22.42 -3.86
CA LYS A 4 3.04 22.71 -4.11
C LYS A 4 2.75 23.09 -5.57
N LYS A 5 3.75 23.50 -6.34
CA LYS A 5 3.60 23.95 -7.74
C LYS A 5 3.94 22.86 -8.75
N LEU A 6 5.00 22.09 -8.52
CA LEU A 6 5.51 21.07 -9.46
C LEU A 6 5.10 19.63 -9.10
N GLY A 7 4.64 19.41 -7.86
CA GLY A 7 4.48 18.07 -7.31
C GLY A 7 5.79 17.52 -6.74
N LEU A 8 5.66 16.54 -5.86
CA LEU A 8 6.75 16.01 -5.04
C LEU A 8 7.85 15.37 -5.90
N THR A 9 7.47 14.48 -6.82
CA THR A 9 8.42 13.74 -7.68
C THR A 9 9.23 14.65 -8.60
N LYS A 10 8.58 15.65 -9.21
CA LYS A 10 9.28 16.60 -10.11
C LYS A 10 10.26 17.48 -9.33
N ALA A 11 9.86 17.93 -8.14
CA ALA A 11 10.74 18.71 -7.27
C ALA A 11 11.98 17.90 -6.84
N PHE A 12 11.80 16.66 -6.38
CA PHE A 12 12.91 15.79 -6.01
C PHE A 12 13.83 15.46 -7.17
N LYS A 13 13.28 15.20 -8.36
CA LYS A 13 14.09 14.99 -9.57
C LYS A 13 14.95 16.23 -9.90
N HIS A 14 14.33 17.41 -9.90
CA HIS A 14 15.04 18.67 -10.17
C HIS A 14 16.15 18.96 -9.15
N TRP A 15 15.88 18.72 -7.86
CA TRP A 15 16.89 18.93 -6.83
C TRP A 15 18.02 17.91 -6.89
N ARG A 16 17.72 16.66 -7.27
CA ARG A 16 18.76 15.67 -7.56
C ARG A 16 19.68 16.13 -8.70
N GLU A 17 19.14 16.73 -9.76
CA GLU A 17 19.94 17.26 -10.87
C GLU A 17 20.88 18.41 -10.45
N ILE A 18 20.47 19.23 -9.47
CA ILE A 18 21.25 20.38 -8.99
C ILE A 18 22.26 19.98 -7.92
N TYR A 19 21.84 19.19 -6.93
CA TYR A 19 22.59 18.91 -5.71
C TYR A 19 23.24 17.52 -5.69
N GLY A 20 22.96 16.68 -6.70
CA GLY A 20 23.45 15.32 -6.80
C GLY A 20 22.57 14.30 -6.09
N ASP A 21 23.08 13.06 -6.02
CA ASP A 21 22.31 11.91 -5.53
C ASP A 21 22.08 11.91 -4.02
N VAL A 22 22.89 12.65 -3.25
CA VAL A 22 22.77 12.76 -1.79
C VAL A 22 22.85 14.22 -1.39
N TYR A 23 21.80 14.73 -0.75
CA TYR A 23 21.75 16.11 -0.27
C TYR A 23 20.86 16.28 0.96
N GLY A 24 21.14 17.34 1.73
CA GLY A 24 20.36 17.72 2.90
C GLY A 24 19.23 18.70 2.55
N MET A 25 18.09 18.54 3.22
CA MET A 25 16.95 19.44 3.12
C MET A 25 16.31 19.62 4.50
N TYR A 26 15.85 20.83 4.80
CA TYR A 26 15.05 21.09 5.98
C TYR A 26 13.56 21.05 5.65
N PHE A 27 12.82 20.15 6.30
CA PHE A 27 11.36 20.20 6.34
C PHE A 27 10.94 20.93 7.62
N GLY A 28 10.73 22.25 7.50
CA GLY A 28 10.56 23.12 8.66
C GLY A 28 11.86 23.17 9.46
N VAL A 29 11.81 22.77 10.74
CA VAL A 29 12.99 22.68 11.63
C VAL A 29 13.66 21.31 11.61
N ILE A 30 13.10 20.34 10.89
CA ILE A 30 13.58 18.96 10.89
C ILE A 30 14.58 18.80 9.73
N PRO A 31 15.86 18.50 10.01
CA PRO A 31 16.82 18.15 8.97
C PRO A 31 16.51 16.77 8.39
N ASN A 32 16.54 16.65 7.08
CA ASN A 32 16.29 15.42 6.34
C ASN A 32 17.39 15.21 5.30
N PHE A 33 17.86 13.98 5.18
CA PHE A 33 18.74 13.59 4.08
C PHE A 33 17.91 12.92 2.98
N ILE A 34 18.09 13.39 1.77
CA ILE A 34 17.52 12.78 0.58
C ILE A 34 18.63 11.97 -0.07
N VAL A 35 18.37 10.67 -0.26
CA VAL A 35 19.32 9.71 -0.82
C VAL A 35 18.67 9.08 -2.04
N SER A 36 19.32 9.22 -3.19
CA SER A 36 18.93 8.63 -4.48
C SER A 36 19.96 7.62 -5.01
N ASP A 37 21.10 7.48 -4.33
CA ASP A 37 22.14 6.51 -4.65
C ASP A 37 21.72 5.08 -4.20
N PRO A 38 21.63 4.10 -5.11
CA PRO A 38 21.23 2.74 -4.77
C PRO A 38 22.14 2.06 -3.74
N GLU A 39 23.45 2.30 -3.79
CA GLU A 39 24.40 1.66 -2.86
C GLU A 39 24.19 2.18 -1.43
N PHE A 40 24.05 3.50 -1.28
CA PHE A 40 23.70 4.11 0.00
C PHE A 40 22.32 3.66 0.50
N ILE A 41 21.32 3.58 -0.37
CA ILE A 41 19.98 3.08 -0.01
C ILE A 41 20.07 1.65 0.54
N GLN A 42 20.85 0.77 -0.10
CA GLN A 42 21.06 -0.60 0.36
C GLN A 42 21.78 -0.63 1.72
N GLU A 43 22.78 0.23 1.91
CA GLU A 43 23.49 0.37 3.18
C GLU A 43 22.53 0.72 4.33
N VAL A 44 21.63 1.68 4.11
CA VAL A 44 20.67 2.14 5.12
C VAL A 44 19.53 1.14 5.34
N LEU A 45 18.87 0.69 4.26
CA LEU A 45 17.63 -0.10 4.37
C LEU A 45 17.87 -1.60 4.62
N VAL A 46 19.07 -2.11 4.34
CA VAL A 46 19.39 -3.54 4.47
C VAL A 46 20.50 -3.76 5.49
N LYS A 47 21.71 -3.28 5.22
CA LYS A 47 22.89 -3.62 6.04
C LYS A 47 22.84 -2.99 7.43
N ARG A 48 22.38 -1.74 7.54
CA ARG A 48 22.29 -0.97 8.79
C ARG A 48 20.85 -0.74 9.23
N PHE A 49 19.93 -1.61 8.82
CA PHE A 49 18.50 -1.46 9.10
C PHE A 49 18.21 -1.25 10.59
N SER A 50 18.96 -1.90 11.50
CA SER A 50 18.81 -1.74 12.95
C SER A 50 18.91 -0.29 13.43
N ASN A 51 19.71 0.54 12.75
CA ASN A 51 19.90 1.95 13.08
C ASN A 51 18.76 2.84 12.54
N PHE A 52 18.01 2.34 11.55
CA PHE A 52 16.97 3.09 10.81
C PHE A 52 15.61 2.37 10.87
N THR A 53 15.29 1.78 12.02
CA THR A 53 14.10 0.92 12.19
C THR A 53 12.78 1.70 12.05
N ASN A 54 12.74 2.94 12.54
CA ASN A 54 11.51 3.72 12.66
C ASN A 54 11.31 4.68 11.48
N ARG A 55 10.10 4.71 10.91
CA ARG A 55 9.73 5.65 9.85
C ARG A 55 9.19 6.95 10.45
N SER A 56 9.53 8.07 9.83
CA SER A 56 8.94 9.37 10.18
C SER A 56 7.48 9.40 9.75
N VAL A 57 6.59 9.80 10.65
CA VAL A 57 5.15 9.88 10.39
C VAL A 57 4.73 11.35 10.50
N SER A 58 4.17 11.89 9.43
CA SER A 58 3.72 13.28 9.39
C SER A 58 2.36 13.51 10.06
N VAL A 59 1.57 12.45 10.26
CA VAL A 59 0.21 12.51 10.84
C VAL A 59 0.10 11.51 11.99
N LYS A 60 -0.26 11.99 13.18
CA LYS A 60 -0.50 11.15 14.36
C LYS A 60 -1.99 11.14 14.68
N ASP A 61 -2.70 10.14 14.16
CA ASP A 61 -4.09 9.83 14.50
C ASP A 61 -4.21 8.41 15.11
N GLU A 62 -5.40 8.04 15.57
CA GLU A 62 -5.63 6.72 16.20
C GLU A 62 -5.32 5.54 15.28
N ILE A 63 -5.58 5.68 13.98
CA ILE A 63 -5.32 4.63 12.98
C ILE A 63 -3.81 4.46 12.79
N SER A 64 -3.08 5.57 12.72
CA SER A 64 -1.62 5.59 12.60
C SER A 64 -0.93 4.99 13.83
N ASN A 65 -1.58 4.95 14.99
CA ASN A 65 -0.99 4.32 16.18
C ASN A 65 -0.99 2.79 16.10
N VAL A 66 -1.87 2.19 15.31
CA VAL A 66 -2.03 0.73 15.18
C VAL A 66 -1.57 0.17 13.83
N ALA A 67 -1.19 1.02 12.88
CA ALA A 67 -0.77 0.60 11.56
C ALA A 67 0.71 0.14 11.52
N LEU A 68 0.98 -0.96 10.80
CA LEU A 68 2.34 -1.49 10.61
C LEU A 68 3.31 -0.48 9.99
N THR A 69 2.82 0.45 9.16
CA THR A 69 3.65 1.43 8.44
C THR A 69 4.23 2.52 9.35
N THR A 70 3.61 2.72 10.52
CA THR A 70 3.87 3.83 11.46
C THR A 70 4.24 3.33 12.85
N ALA A 71 3.97 2.06 13.16
CA ALA A 71 4.44 1.37 14.35
C ALA A 71 5.96 1.48 14.50
N LYS A 72 6.41 1.50 15.76
CA LYS A 72 7.82 1.65 16.11
C LYS A 72 8.36 0.43 16.86
N ASP A 73 9.65 0.21 16.69
CA ASP A 73 10.46 -0.71 17.49
C ASP A 73 9.80 -2.11 17.66
N ASP A 74 9.61 -2.57 18.88
CA ASP A 74 9.08 -3.91 19.16
C ASP A 74 7.61 -4.07 18.77
N HIS A 75 6.82 -2.98 18.80
CA HIS A 75 5.45 -3.03 18.31
C HIS A 75 5.41 -3.29 16.79
N TRP A 76 6.32 -2.66 16.04
CA TRP A 76 6.49 -2.95 14.61
C TRP A 76 6.90 -4.39 14.37
N LYS A 77 7.87 -4.92 15.14
CA LYS A 77 8.30 -6.33 15.02
C LYS A 77 7.14 -7.29 15.32
N TYR A 78 6.35 -7.01 16.34
CA TYR A 78 5.17 -7.79 16.70
C TYR A 78 4.13 -7.79 15.57
N LEU A 79 3.69 -6.61 15.12
CA LEU A 79 2.72 -6.50 14.03
C LEU A 79 3.22 -7.18 12.75
N ARG A 80 4.51 -7.03 12.42
CA ARG A 80 5.11 -7.69 11.27
C ARG A 80 5.06 -9.21 11.41
N THR A 81 5.39 -9.73 12.58
CA THR A 81 5.38 -11.18 12.84
C THR A 81 3.97 -11.74 12.71
N VAL A 82 2.95 -11.03 13.19
CA VAL A 82 1.54 -11.43 13.07
C VAL A 82 1.05 -11.37 11.63
N LEU A 83 1.45 -10.34 10.85
CA LEU A 83 0.94 -10.12 9.50
C LEU A 83 1.69 -10.90 8.41
N THR A 84 2.97 -11.23 8.62
CA THR A 84 3.80 -11.90 7.59
C THR A 84 3.22 -13.25 7.09
N PRO A 85 2.65 -14.13 7.93
CA PRO A 85 2.06 -15.40 7.49
C PRO A 85 0.93 -15.26 6.46
N SER A 86 0.22 -14.12 6.49
CA SER A 86 -0.87 -13.82 5.57
C SER A 86 -0.40 -13.61 4.13
N PHE A 87 0.89 -13.28 3.93
CA PHE A 87 1.49 -13.00 2.62
C PHE A 87 2.37 -14.14 2.10
N THR A 88 2.13 -15.37 2.56
CA THR A 88 2.82 -16.55 2.01
C THR A 88 2.37 -16.87 0.60
N SER A 89 3.19 -17.57 -0.20
CA SER A 89 2.84 -17.94 -1.57
C SER A 89 1.54 -18.75 -1.66
N HIS A 90 1.20 -19.54 -0.65
CA HIS A 90 -0.06 -20.28 -0.59
C HIS A 90 -1.27 -19.32 -0.48
N GLN A 91 -1.21 -18.39 0.48
CA GLN A 91 -2.27 -17.38 0.66
C GLN A 91 -2.39 -16.47 -0.57
N MET A 92 -1.27 -16.04 -1.15
CA MET A 92 -1.27 -15.22 -2.37
C MET A 92 -1.91 -15.93 -3.58
N ARG A 93 -1.76 -17.26 -3.69
CA ARG A 93 -2.47 -18.03 -4.73
C ARG A 93 -3.98 -18.08 -4.50
N ALA A 94 -4.42 -18.25 -3.25
CA ALA A 94 -5.83 -18.18 -2.91
C ALA A 94 -6.41 -16.79 -3.22
N MET A 95 -5.68 -15.72 -2.90
CA MET A 95 -6.05 -14.35 -3.27
C MET A 95 -6.14 -14.15 -4.77
N ASN A 96 -5.23 -14.74 -5.55
CA ASN A 96 -5.22 -14.59 -7.01
C ASN A 96 -6.54 -15.04 -7.64
N ALA A 97 -7.13 -16.15 -7.18
CA ALA A 97 -8.42 -16.61 -7.68
C ALA A 97 -9.52 -15.56 -7.48
N MET A 98 -9.57 -14.93 -6.30
CA MET A 98 -10.53 -13.87 -6.00
C MET A 98 -10.26 -12.60 -6.82
N ILE A 99 -8.99 -12.28 -7.05
CA ILE A 99 -8.58 -11.17 -7.92
C ILE A 99 -9.09 -11.37 -9.34
N GLN A 100 -8.98 -12.59 -9.89
CA GLN A 100 -9.49 -12.89 -11.22
C GLN A 100 -11.00 -12.69 -11.28
N THR A 101 -11.77 -13.20 -10.32
CA THR A 101 -13.23 -12.99 -10.28
C THR A 101 -13.61 -11.52 -10.25
N CYS A 102 -12.94 -10.70 -9.42
CA CYS A 102 -13.20 -9.26 -9.40
C CYS A 102 -12.79 -8.56 -10.72
N ALA A 103 -11.74 -9.03 -11.38
CA ALA A 103 -11.30 -8.50 -12.67
C ALA A 103 -12.30 -8.86 -13.79
N ASP A 104 -12.79 -10.09 -13.82
CA ASP A 104 -13.80 -10.54 -14.79
C ASP A 104 -15.09 -9.74 -14.64
N ASN A 105 -15.58 -9.56 -13.41
CA ASN A 105 -16.76 -8.73 -13.12
C ASN A 105 -16.52 -7.27 -13.53
N LEU A 106 -15.30 -6.77 -13.38
CA LEU A 106 -14.96 -5.42 -13.80
C LEU A 106 -15.02 -5.28 -15.33
N VAL A 107 -14.47 -6.24 -16.07
CA VAL A 107 -14.50 -6.26 -17.53
C VAL A 107 -15.94 -6.30 -18.03
N GLU A 108 -16.78 -7.20 -17.48
CA GLU A 108 -18.19 -7.30 -17.86
C GLU A 108 -18.95 -5.98 -17.63
N ASN A 109 -18.68 -5.29 -16.53
CA ASN A 109 -19.29 -3.98 -16.26
C ASN A 109 -18.81 -2.89 -17.22
N ILE A 110 -17.55 -2.93 -17.65
CA ILE A 110 -17.03 -1.99 -18.65
C ILE A 110 -17.65 -2.27 -20.02
N ASP A 111 -17.77 -3.53 -20.41
CA ASP A 111 -18.36 -3.93 -21.70
C ASP A 111 -19.81 -3.44 -21.82
N LYS A 112 -20.62 -3.61 -20.76
CA LYS A 112 -22.00 -3.09 -20.71
C LYS A 112 -22.09 -1.57 -20.88
N LEU A 113 -21.13 -0.82 -20.33
CA LEU A 113 -21.08 0.63 -20.48
C LEU A 113 -20.67 1.04 -21.89
N ALA A 114 -19.74 0.29 -22.50
CA ALA A 114 -19.32 0.49 -23.87
C ALA A 114 -20.46 0.23 -24.86
N GLU A 115 -21.28 -0.81 -24.63
CA GLU A 115 -22.49 -1.10 -25.41
C GLU A 115 -23.52 0.03 -25.33
N ASN A 116 -23.65 0.68 -24.17
CA ASN A 116 -24.55 1.81 -23.96
C ASN A 116 -24.00 3.16 -24.45
N GLY A 117 -22.75 3.19 -24.93
CA GLY A 117 -22.07 4.42 -25.36
C GLY A 117 -21.78 5.40 -24.22
N GLU A 118 -21.72 4.92 -22.98
CA GLU A 118 -21.49 5.75 -21.80
C GLU A 118 -19.99 5.99 -21.57
N GLU A 119 -19.61 7.26 -21.44
CA GLU A 119 -18.25 7.61 -21.02
C GLU A 119 -18.09 7.47 -19.52
N THR A 120 -16.97 6.88 -19.08
CA THR A 120 -16.71 6.68 -17.66
C THR A 120 -15.25 6.87 -17.28
N GLU A 121 -15.01 7.30 -16.03
CA GLU A 121 -13.65 7.51 -15.52
C GLU A 121 -13.06 6.20 -14.99
N VAL A 122 -12.02 5.68 -15.66
CA VAL A 122 -11.31 4.44 -15.28
C VAL A 122 -10.86 4.44 -13.82
N LYS A 123 -10.50 5.62 -13.26
CA LYS A 123 -10.07 5.73 -11.86
C LYS A 123 -11.13 5.26 -10.88
N LYS A 124 -12.42 5.47 -11.18
CA LYS A 124 -13.54 5.02 -10.33
C LYS A 124 -13.52 3.50 -10.17
N TYR A 125 -13.35 2.78 -11.28
CA TYR A 125 -13.32 1.33 -11.29
C TYR A 125 -12.06 0.74 -10.65
N VAL A 126 -10.91 1.33 -10.92
CA VAL A 126 -9.65 0.91 -10.27
C VAL A 126 -9.74 1.10 -8.75
N LYS A 127 -10.41 2.16 -8.28
CA LYS A 127 -10.66 2.36 -6.86
C LYS A 127 -11.57 1.25 -6.30
N LEU A 128 -12.72 1.02 -6.92
CA LEU A 128 -13.66 -0.03 -6.50
C LEU A 128 -12.99 -1.40 -6.46
N LEU A 129 -12.20 -1.76 -7.47
CA LEU A 129 -11.45 -3.01 -7.50
C LEU A 129 -10.50 -3.12 -6.31
N LYS A 130 -9.69 -2.08 -6.03
CA LYS A 130 -8.77 -2.08 -4.89
C LYS A 130 -9.50 -2.23 -3.56
N ASP A 131 -10.61 -1.52 -3.39
CA ASP A 131 -11.40 -1.52 -2.17
C ASP A 131 -12.03 -2.92 -1.95
N SER A 132 -12.64 -3.51 -2.99
CA SER A 132 -13.20 -4.86 -2.93
C SER A 132 -12.14 -5.93 -2.62
N LEU A 133 -10.97 -5.87 -3.26
CA LEU A 133 -9.89 -6.82 -3.01
C LEU A 133 -9.35 -6.74 -1.59
N LEU A 134 -9.23 -5.52 -1.05
CA LEU A 134 -8.78 -5.32 0.33
C LEU A 134 -9.80 -5.89 1.33
N ILE A 135 -11.09 -5.65 1.12
CA ILE A 135 -12.16 -6.16 1.99
C ILE A 135 -12.19 -7.69 1.96
N ILE A 136 -12.16 -8.28 0.76
CA ILE A 136 -12.17 -9.74 0.59
C ILE A 136 -10.96 -10.37 1.30
N TYR A 137 -9.77 -9.76 1.16
CA TYR A 137 -8.58 -10.24 1.84
C TYR A 137 -8.70 -10.15 3.36
N ILE A 138 -9.14 -9.02 3.91
CA ILE A 138 -9.33 -8.85 5.36
C ILE A 138 -10.38 -9.82 5.90
N LEU A 139 -11.48 -10.03 5.18
CA LEU A 139 -12.51 -11.01 5.53
C LEU A 139 -11.97 -12.44 5.50
N SER A 140 -11.14 -12.79 4.51
CA SER A 140 -10.52 -14.13 4.45
C SER A 140 -9.56 -14.38 5.62
N LEU A 141 -8.80 -13.36 6.04
CA LEU A 141 -7.91 -13.45 7.21
C LEU A 141 -8.69 -13.52 8.52
N THR A 142 -9.75 -12.72 8.66
CA THR A 142 -10.60 -12.72 9.85
C THR A 142 -11.42 -14.01 9.97
N CYS A 143 -11.95 -14.51 8.84
CA CYS A 143 -12.74 -15.74 8.76
C CYS A 143 -11.91 -17.00 9.05
N SER A 144 -10.61 -17.01 8.68
CA SER A 144 -9.69 -18.10 9.03
C SER A 144 -9.49 -18.32 10.54
N SER A 145 -9.93 -17.38 11.38
CA SER A 145 -9.81 -17.46 12.84
C SER A 145 -11.07 -17.92 13.57
N HIS A 146 -12.26 -18.02 12.93
CA HIS A 146 -13.47 -18.39 13.71
C HIS A 146 -14.72 -19.01 13.03
N TRP A 147 -14.88 -19.16 11.70
CA TRP A 147 -16.16 -19.71 11.14
C TRP A 147 -15.98 -20.59 9.89
N SER A 148 -16.79 -21.67 9.80
CA SER A 148 -16.80 -22.66 8.72
C SER A 148 -17.04 -22.05 7.33
N ALA A 149 -16.39 -22.61 6.30
CA ALA A 149 -16.46 -22.22 4.88
C ALA A 149 -17.87 -22.04 4.31
N ALA A 150 -18.89 -22.63 4.95
CA ALA A 150 -20.30 -22.49 4.58
C ALA A 150 -20.83 -21.04 4.69
N MET A 151 -20.28 -20.22 5.59
CA MET A 151 -20.80 -18.87 5.85
C MET A 151 -20.27 -17.81 4.86
N VAL A 152 -19.11 -18.05 4.25
CA VAL A 152 -18.49 -17.16 3.25
C VAL A 152 -19.25 -17.22 1.92
N GLY A 153 -19.75 -18.41 1.53
CA GLY A 153 -20.50 -18.59 0.29
C GLY A 153 -21.79 -17.76 0.22
N HIS A 154 -22.47 -17.56 1.36
CA HIS A 154 -23.70 -16.76 1.41
C HIS A 154 -23.46 -15.24 1.32
N LEU A 155 -22.28 -14.75 1.70
CA LEU A 155 -21.93 -13.32 1.66
C LEU A 155 -21.42 -12.89 0.28
N VAL A 156 -20.73 -13.77 -0.44
CA VAL A 156 -20.26 -13.51 -1.81
C VAL A 156 -21.39 -13.57 -2.83
N ALA A 157 -22.46 -14.34 -2.57
CA ALA A 157 -23.63 -14.41 -3.45
C ALA A 157 -24.55 -13.17 -3.39
N GLY A 158 -24.30 -12.25 -2.45
CA GLY A 158 -25.09 -11.03 -2.24
C GLY A 158 -24.43 -9.73 -2.70
N LEU A 159 -23.24 -9.80 -3.32
CA LEU A 159 -22.52 -8.67 -3.93
C LEU A 159 -22.43 -8.88 -5.44
#